data_AF-A0A356L6Z0-F1
#
_entry.id   AF-A0A356L6Z0-F1
#
_cell.length_a   1.000
_cell.length_b   1.000
_cell.length_c   1.000
_cell.angle_alpha   90.00
_cell.angle_beta   90.00
_cell.angle_gamma   90.00
#
_symmetry.space_group_name_H-M   'P 1'
#
loop_
_entity.id
_entity.type
_entity.pdbx_description
1 polymer ?
#
loop_
_entity_poly.entity_id
_entity_poly.type
_entity_poly.pdbx_seq_one_letter_code
_entity_poly.pdbx_strand_id
1 'polypeptide(L)'
;MFVVGDTKQSIYGFQGADPRAFAASRDEIATQIAQNMRTIREVPLTQSFRSLSAILNTVDKFFDDATVIEMTGFANNNHKCFRNDGTGLVELHKLTSKATDEIDLNTYIRNIADRIKALIDSGEYAPKDIMVLVQRRAPMAAPLVKELKRRGIDVAGSDRITLP
;
A
#
# COMPACT_ATOMS: atom_id res chain seq x y z
N MET A 1 -30.21 1.77 -0.02
CA MET A 1 -28.97 0.99 0.04
C MET A 1 -27.81 1.93 -0.18
N PHE A 2 -26.78 1.88 0.67
CA PHE A 2 -25.56 2.68 0.53
C PHE A 2 -24.38 1.70 0.57
N VAL A 3 -23.57 1.71 -0.48
CA VAL A 3 -22.45 0.77 -0.67
C VAL A 3 -21.17 1.60 -0.82
N VAL A 4 -20.13 1.21 -0.10
CA VAL A 4 -18.79 1.83 -0.19
C VAL A 4 -17.80 0.71 -0.46
N GLY A 5 -16.88 0.95 -1.39
CA GLY A 5 -15.81 0.04 -1.71
C GLY A 5 -14.77 0.71 -2.58
N ASP A 6 -13.57 0.17 -2.58
CA ASP A 6 -12.49 0.55 -3.50
C ASP A 6 -12.05 -0.73 -4.22
N THR A 7 -12.36 -0.83 -5.50
CA THR A 7 -11.98 -1.98 -6.33
C THR A 7 -10.47 -2.15 -6.38
N LYS A 8 -9.70 -1.06 -6.24
CA LYS A 8 -8.23 -1.07 -6.21
C LYS A 8 -7.66 -1.74 -4.95
N GLN A 9 -8.46 -1.84 -3.88
CA GLN A 9 -8.07 -2.48 -2.62
C GLN A 9 -8.60 -3.91 -2.48
N SER A 10 -9.14 -4.50 -3.55
CA SER A 10 -9.57 -5.89 -3.57
C SER A 10 -8.38 -6.85 -3.58
N ILE A 11 -7.71 -6.96 -2.43
CA ILE A 11 -6.47 -7.75 -2.24
C ILE A 11 -6.73 -9.20 -1.76
N TYR A 12 -7.99 -9.57 -1.53
CA TYR A 12 -8.40 -10.91 -1.07
C TYR A 12 -8.87 -11.82 -2.22
N GLY A 13 -8.24 -11.73 -3.39
CA GLY A 13 -8.58 -12.60 -4.54
C GLY A 13 -8.47 -14.10 -4.19
N PHE A 14 -7.58 -14.46 -3.27
CA PHE A 14 -7.44 -15.83 -2.77
C PHE A 14 -8.62 -16.32 -1.90
N GLN A 15 -9.49 -15.41 -1.45
CA GLN A 15 -10.75 -15.71 -0.74
C GLN A 15 -11.98 -15.57 -1.65
N GLY A 16 -11.77 -15.43 -2.97
CA GLY A 16 -12.86 -15.33 -3.96
C GLY A 16 -13.31 -13.90 -4.28
N ALA A 17 -12.58 -12.87 -3.86
CA ALA A 17 -12.86 -11.50 -4.30
C ALA A 17 -12.48 -11.33 -5.78
N ASP A 18 -13.46 -11.29 -6.68
CA ASP A 18 -13.26 -10.97 -8.10
C ASP A 18 -13.62 -9.50 -8.34
N PRO A 19 -12.64 -8.61 -8.66
CA PRO A 19 -12.90 -7.22 -9.02
C PRO A 19 -13.91 -7.06 -10.17
N ARG A 20 -13.97 -8.03 -11.09
CA ARG A 20 -14.95 -8.06 -12.20
C ARG A 20 -16.35 -8.37 -11.70
N ALA A 21 -16.48 -9.21 -10.66
CA ALA A 21 -17.78 -9.49 -10.05
C ALA A 21 -18.35 -8.25 -9.35
N PHE A 22 -17.50 -7.39 -8.78
CA PHE A 22 -17.95 -6.10 -8.24
C PHE A 22 -18.51 -5.19 -9.33
N ALA A 23 -17.81 -5.08 -10.47
CA ALA A 23 -18.29 -4.30 -11.62
C ALA A 23 -19.61 -4.86 -12.18
N ALA A 24 -19.69 -6.18 -12.39
CA ALA A 24 -20.90 -6.83 -12.87
C ALA A 24 -22.09 -6.66 -11.89
N SER A 25 -21.86 -6.85 -10.59
CA SER A 25 -22.90 -6.65 -9.57
C SER A 25 -23.37 -5.19 -9.53
N ARG A 26 -22.46 -4.23 -9.69
CA ARG A 26 -22.80 -2.81 -9.81
C ARG A 26 -23.69 -2.56 -11.02
N ASP A 27 -23.35 -3.09 -12.19
CA ASP A 27 -24.10 -2.89 -13.43
C ASP A 27 -25.48 -3.56 -13.37
N GLU A 28 -25.59 -4.73 -12.77
CA GLU A 28 -26.86 -5.41 -12.52
C GLU A 28 -27.77 -4.60 -11.58
N ILE A 29 -27.23 -4.14 -10.45
CA ILE A 29 -27.96 -3.29 -9.49
C ILE A 29 -28.39 -1.98 -10.16
N ALA A 30 -27.52 -1.37 -10.98
CA ALA A 30 -27.84 -0.17 -11.76
C ALA A 30 -29.02 -0.39 -12.70
N THR A 31 -29.00 -1.52 -13.42
CA THR A 31 -30.06 -1.89 -14.35
C THR A 31 -31.40 -2.09 -13.62
N GLN A 32 -31.41 -2.82 -12.50
CA GLN A 32 -32.64 -3.04 -11.72
C GLN A 32 -33.21 -1.74 -11.12
N ILE A 33 -32.33 -0.85 -10.64
CA ILE A 33 -32.75 0.45 -10.07
C ILE A 33 -33.34 1.35 -11.17
N ALA A 34 -32.72 1.37 -12.36
CA ALA A 34 -33.22 2.14 -13.51
C ALA A 34 -34.60 1.65 -13.97
N GLN A 35 -34.83 0.33 -14.00
CA GLN A 35 -36.13 -0.26 -14.36
C GLN A 35 -37.26 0.15 -13.41
N ASN A 36 -36.95 0.54 -12.17
CA ASN A 36 -37.92 0.98 -11.16
C ASN A 36 -38.06 2.52 -11.08
N MET A 37 -37.60 3.26 -12.10
CA MET A 37 -37.58 4.73 -12.13
C MET A 37 -36.90 5.36 -10.89
N ARG A 38 -35.86 4.70 -10.38
CA ARG A 38 -35.01 5.20 -9.30
C ARG A 38 -33.65 5.59 -9.89
N THR A 39 -32.95 6.51 -9.22
CA THR A 39 -31.63 6.99 -9.66
C THR A 39 -30.51 6.47 -8.76
N ILE A 40 -29.44 5.96 -9.36
CA ILE A 40 -28.15 5.78 -8.66
C ILE A 40 -27.38 7.10 -8.69
N ARG A 41 -26.81 7.50 -7.55
CA ARG A 41 -25.85 8.59 -7.49
C ARG A 41 -24.48 8.04 -7.15
N GLU A 42 -23.57 8.15 -8.11
CA GLU A 42 -22.17 7.82 -7.89
C GLU A 42 -21.41 9.06 -7.44
N VAL A 43 -20.65 8.92 -6.35
CA VAL A 43 -19.89 10.01 -5.77
C VAL A 43 -18.43 9.56 -5.67
N PRO A 44 -17.58 9.94 -6.62
CA PRO A 44 -16.17 9.56 -6.57
C PRO A 44 -15.48 10.33 -5.43
N LEU A 45 -14.85 9.59 -4.51
CA LEU A 45 -14.08 10.14 -3.41
C LEU A 45 -12.61 10.27 -3.83
N THR A 46 -12.29 11.29 -4.63
CA THR A 46 -10.94 11.52 -5.15
C THR A 46 -10.01 12.24 -4.16
N GLN A 47 -10.57 12.88 -3.13
CA GLN A 47 -9.80 13.63 -2.14
C GLN A 47 -9.17 12.70 -1.09
N SER A 48 -7.83 12.71 -1.00
CA SER A 48 -7.07 12.04 0.05
C SER A 48 -6.72 13.01 1.17
N PHE A 49 -7.09 12.62 2.39
CA PHE A 49 -6.78 13.35 3.63
C PHE A 49 -5.62 12.72 4.42
N ARG A 50 -5.15 11.53 4.01
CA ARG A 50 -4.22 10.70 4.81
C ARG A 50 -2.76 10.91 4.43
N SER A 51 -2.49 11.13 3.15
CA SER A 51 -1.13 11.13 2.59
C SER A 51 -0.78 12.48 1.96
N LEU A 52 0.52 12.76 1.90
CA LEU A 52 1.06 13.93 1.21
C LEU A 52 1.20 13.70 -0.29
N SER A 53 1.30 14.80 -1.04
CA SER A 53 1.37 14.81 -2.50
C SER A 53 2.49 13.95 -3.06
N ALA A 54 3.65 13.87 -2.39
CA ALA A 54 4.76 13.02 -2.83
C ALA A 54 4.38 11.54 -2.93
N ILE A 55 3.62 11.01 -1.96
CA ILE A 55 3.14 9.63 -1.98
C ILE A 55 2.09 9.47 -3.08
N LEU A 56 1.09 10.36 -3.10
CA LEU A 56 -0.04 10.28 -4.03
C LEU A 56 0.42 10.35 -5.49
N ASN A 57 1.31 11.29 -5.81
CA ASN A 57 1.85 11.45 -7.15
C ASN A 57 2.67 10.23 -7.60
N THR A 58 3.42 9.58 -6.69
CA THR A 58 4.17 8.37 -7.05
C THR A 58 3.22 7.20 -7.30
N VAL A 59 2.20 7.03 -6.47
CA VAL A 59 1.18 5.99 -6.66
C VAL A 59 0.44 6.22 -7.98
N ASP A 60 -0.01 7.45 -8.24
CA ASP A 60 -0.72 7.79 -9.48
C ASP A 60 0.15 7.52 -10.71
N LYS A 61 1.41 7.98 -10.72
CA LYS A 61 2.34 7.69 -11.81
C LYS A 61 2.57 6.20 -12.03
N PHE A 62 2.60 5.39 -10.98
CA PHE A 62 2.79 3.94 -11.10
C PHE A 62 1.57 3.26 -11.73
N PHE A 63 0.36 3.65 -11.33
CA PHE A 63 -0.89 3.07 -11.85
C PHE A 63 -1.38 3.69 -13.16
N ASP A 64 -0.81 4.82 -13.58
CA ASP A 64 -1.04 5.41 -14.91
C ASP A 64 -0.19 4.74 -16.01
N ASP A 65 0.74 3.84 -15.66
CA ASP A 65 1.54 3.10 -16.63
C ASP A 65 0.69 2.08 -17.41
N ALA A 66 0.74 2.17 -18.75
CA ALA A 66 -0.07 1.32 -19.63
C ALA A 66 0.15 -0.19 -19.41
N THR A 67 1.38 -0.59 -19.08
CA THR A 67 1.74 -1.98 -18.78
C THR A 67 1.06 -2.44 -17.50
N VAL A 68 1.06 -1.58 -16.47
CA VAL A 68 0.40 -1.87 -15.19
C VAL A 68 -1.11 -1.95 -15.37
N ILE A 69 -1.70 -1.05 -16.15
CA ILE A 69 -3.13 -1.08 -16.49
C ILE A 69 -3.47 -2.36 -17.25
N GLU A 70 -2.67 -2.77 -18.23
CA GLU A 70 -2.90 -3.99 -19.00
C GLU A 70 -2.79 -5.25 -18.11
N MET A 71 -1.78 -5.31 -17.23
CA MET A 71 -1.56 -6.45 -16.33
C MET A 71 -2.66 -6.59 -15.26
N THR A 72 -3.20 -5.48 -14.79
CA THR A 72 -4.11 -5.46 -13.63
C THR A 72 -5.57 -5.22 -13.99
N GLY A 73 -5.85 -4.65 -15.16
CA GLY A 73 -7.18 -4.20 -15.57
C GLY A 73 -7.69 -2.98 -14.80
N PHE A 74 -6.86 -2.35 -13.95
CA PHE A 74 -7.29 -1.20 -13.15
C PHE A 74 -7.11 0.11 -13.92
N ALA A 75 -8.19 0.84 -14.09
CA ALA A 75 -8.13 2.25 -14.48
C ALA A 75 -7.88 3.11 -13.23
N ASN A 76 -6.79 3.87 -13.24
CA ASN A 76 -6.47 4.75 -12.12
C ASN A 76 -7.45 5.94 -12.06
N ASN A 77 -7.75 6.36 -10.82
CA ASN A 77 -8.49 7.59 -10.53
C ASN A 77 -7.55 8.49 -9.75
N ASN A 78 -7.07 9.56 -10.38
CA ASN A 78 -6.06 10.44 -9.79
C ASN A 78 -6.50 11.02 -8.47
N HIS A 79 -5.59 11.01 -7.50
CA HIS A 79 -5.87 11.49 -6.15
C HIS A 79 -5.72 13.00 -6.09
N LYS A 80 -6.57 13.66 -5.29
CA LYS A 80 -6.42 15.06 -4.89
C LYS A 80 -5.84 15.10 -3.49
N CYS A 81 -4.69 15.75 -3.31
CA CYS A 81 -4.09 15.92 -1.99
C CYS A 81 -4.83 17.02 -1.21
N PHE A 82 -5.28 16.72 0.01
CA PHE A 82 -5.84 17.75 0.90
C PHE A 82 -4.76 18.39 1.76
N ARG A 83 -3.78 17.59 2.19
CA ARG A 83 -2.72 18.03 3.08
C ARG A 83 -1.75 18.92 2.32
N ASN A 84 -1.53 20.12 2.88
CA ASN A 84 -0.57 21.10 2.37
C ASN A 84 0.57 21.33 3.38
N ASP A 85 0.56 20.60 4.49
CA ASP A 85 1.47 20.70 5.62
C ASP A 85 2.50 19.56 5.59
N GLY A 86 3.79 19.90 5.58
CA GLY A 86 4.89 18.95 5.67
C GLY A 86 5.48 18.51 4.33
N THR A 87 6.52 17.68 4.42
CA THR A 87 7.27 17.16 3.26
C THR A 87 7.12 15.65 3.18
N GLY A 88 6.77 15.14 1.99
CA GLY A 88 6.74 13.71 1.74
C GLY A 88 7.96 13.28 0.92
N LEU A 89 8.42 12.06 1.15
CA LEU A 89 9.56 11.46 0.45
C LEU A 89 9.20 10.04 0.00
N VAL A 90 9.56 9.71 -1.24
CA VAL A 90 9.53 8.33 -1.74
C VAL A 90 10.92 8.01 -2.28
N GLU A 91 11.51 6.93 -1.76
CA GLU A 91 12.82 6.47 -2.18
C GLU A 91 12.74 5.04 -2.71
N LEU A 92 13.46 4.79 -3.80
CA LEU A 92 13.67 3.46 -4.37
C LEU A 92 15.10 3.03 -4.05
N HIS A 93 15.24 2.06 -3.15
CA HIS A 93 16.55 1.52 -2.79
C HIS A 93 16.87 0.33 -3.70
N LYS A 94 18.00 0.38 -4.40
CA LYS A 94 18.49 -0.76 -5.20
C LYS A 94 18.85 -1.91 -4.26
N LEU A 95 18.32 -3.09 -4.57
CA LEU A 95 18.79 -4.34 -3.96
C LEU A 95 20.19 -4.62 -4.49
N THR A 96 21.17 -4.78 -3.61
CA THR A 96 22.49 -5.29 -3.97
C THR A 96 22.36 -6.79 -4.20
N SER A 97 22.29 -7.23 -5.46
CA SER A 97 22.53 -8.63 -5.81
C SER A 97 24.04 -8.87 -5.91
N LYS A 98 24.48 -10.08 -5.56
CA LYS A 98 25.76 -10.56 -6.09
C LYS A 98 25.60 -10.80 -7.60
N ALA A 99 26.71 -10.91 -8.34
CA ALA A 99 26.73 -11.12 -9.79
C ALA A 99 25.90 -12.32 -10.32
N THR A 100 25.31 -13.13 -9.42
CA THR A 100 24.48 -14.31 -9.66
C THR A 100 22.97 -14.08 -9.40
N ASP A 101 22.47 -12.85 -9.45
CA ASP A 101 21.05 -12.47 -9.22
C ASP A 101 20.47 -12.85 -7.83
N GLU A 102 21.25 -13.45 -6.94
CA GLU A 102 20.85 -13.69 -5.56
C GLU A 102 20.91 -12.41 -4.74
N ILE A 103 19.76 -12.03 -4.17
CA ILE A 103 19.64 -10.94 -3.19
C ILE A 103 20.40 -11.35 -1.94
N ASP A 104 21.42 -10.58 -1.55
CA ASP A 104 22.03 -10.72 -0.23
C ASP A 104 21.05 -10.21 0.83
N LEU A 105 20.18 -11.10 1.29
CA LEU A 105 19.13 -10.81 2.27
C LEU A 105 19.69 -10.19 3.55
N ASN A 106 20.87 -10.64 4.01
CA ASN A 106 21.48 -10.11 5.23
C ASN A 106 21.95 -8.67 5.03
N THR A 107 22.56 -8.36 3.89
CA THR A 107 22.94 -6.98 3.56
C THR A 107 21.71 -6.09 3.39
N TYR A 108 20.67 -6.59 2.74
CA TYR A 108 19.42 -5.84 2.59
C TYR A 108 18.76 -5.52 3.94
N ILE A 109 18.69 -6.50 4.85
CA ILE A 109 18.15 -6.31 6.21
C ILE A 109 18.96 -5.29 7.00
N ARG A 110 20.30 -5.35 6.91
CA ARG A 110 21.17 -4.35 7.55
C ARG A 110 20.88 -2.94 7.03
N ASN A 111 20.78 -2.78 5.71
CA ASN A 111 20.51 -1.48 5.09
C ASN A 111 19.16 -0.89 5.54
N ILE A 112 18.11 -1.72 5.63
CA ILE A 112 16.81 -1.29 6.16
C ILE A 112 16.95 -0.83 7.62
N ALA A 113 17.61 -1.63 8.46
CA ALA A 113 17.77 -1.33 9.87
C ALA A 113 18.63 -0.07 10.10
N ASP A 114 19.66 0.16 9.30
CA ASP A 114 20.51 1.35 9.35
C ASP A 114 19.74 2.60 8.92
N ARG A 115 18.89 2.50 7.89
CA ARG A 115 18.04 3.61 7.46
C ARG A 115 17.01 3.97 8.53
N ILE A 116 16.33 2.99 9.12
CA ILE A 116 15.38 3.21 10.21
C ILE A 116 16.09 3.85 11.41
N LYS A 117 17.29 3.37 11.76
CA LYS A 117 18.09 3.98 12.82
C LYS A 117 18.42 5.45 12.51
N ALA A 118 18.85 5.76 11.29
CA ALA A 118 19.16 7.14 10.90
C ALA A 118 17.94 8.07 10.98
N LEU A 119 16.74 7.57 10.64
CA LEU A 119 15.48 8.32 10.79
C LEU A 119 15.12 8.56 12.26
N ILE A 120 15.39 7.61 13.14
CA ILE A 120 15.14 7.78 14.58
C ILE A 120 16.19 8.71 15.21
N ASP A 121 17.46 8.54 14.83
CA ASP A 121 18.58 9.34 15.35
C ASP A 121 18.49 10.82 14.91
N SER A 122 17.74 11.14 13.85
CA SER A 122 17.46 12.54 13.48
C SER A 122 16.58 13.28 14.51
N GLY A 123 15.86 12.53 15.36
CA GLY A 123 14.91 13.06 16.34
C GLY A 123 13.54 13.44 15.76
N GLU A 124 13.34 13.28 14.45
CA GLU A 124 12.08 13.62 13.78
C GLU A 124 11.02 12.52 13.91
N TYR A 125 11.44 11.26 14.06
CA TYR A 125 10.56 10.09 14.07
C TYR A 125 10.79 9.23 15.31
N ALA A 126 9.71 8.72 15.91
CA ALA A 126 9.80 7.66 16.91
C ALA A 126 9.58 6.28 16.26
N PRO A 127 10.04 5.18 16.88
CA PRO A 127 9.84 3.83 16.33
C PRO A 127 8.36 3.51 15.99
N LYS A 128 7.41 4.01 16.78
CA LYS A 128 5.96 3.83 16.57
C LYS A 128 5.41 4.50 15.30
N ASP A 129 6.16 5.44 14.71
CA ASP A 129 5.77 6.15 13.51
C ASP A 129 6.19 5.40 12.23
N ILE A 130 6.93 4.28 12.37
CA ILE A 130 7.52 3.53 11.27
C ILE A 130 6.85 2.15 11.16
N MET A 131 6.34 1.84 9.96
CA MET A 131 5.79 0.53 9.63
C MET A 131 6.55 -0.10 8.46
N VAL A 132 7.01 -1.35 8.62
CA VAL A 132 7.66 -2.11 7.56
C VAL A 132 6.70 -3.16 7.02
N LEU A 133 6.32 -3.02 5.75
CA LEU A 133 5.45 -3.97 5.05
C LEU A 133 6.29 -4.98 4.26
N VAL A 134 6.03 -6.26 4.47
CA VAL A 134 6.66 -7.36 3.71
C VAL A 134 5.58 -8.24 3.11
N GLN A 135 5.78 -8.70 1.87
CA GLN A 135 4.82 -9.56 1.17
C GLN A 135 4.69 -10.94 1.86
N ARG A 136 5.80 -11.49 2.34
CA ARG A 136 5.86 -12.76 3.10
C ARG A 136 6.67 -12.56 4.37
N ARG A 137 6.19 -13.14 5.48
CA ARG A 137 6.88 -13.07 6.78
C ARG A 137 8.26 -13.74 6.74
N ALA A 138 8.35 -14.95 6.18
CA ALA A 138 9.61 -15.62 5.95
C ALA A 138 10.13 -15.29 4.53
N PRO A 139 11.44 -15.11 4.34
CA PRO A 139 12.51 -15.17 5.35
C PRO A 139 12.82 -13.83 6.05
N MET A 140 12.08 -12.74 5.78
CA MET A 140 12.49 -11.38 6.13
C MET A 140 12.19 -10.91 7.56
N ALA A 141 10.97 -11.16 8.06
CA ALA A 141 10.43 -10.45 9.22
C ALA A 141 11.21 -10.74 10.51
N ALA A 142 11.42 -12.02 10.85
CA ALA A 142 12.10 -12.38 12.09
C ALA A 142 13.59 -11.92 12.11
N PRO A 143 14.37 -12.10 11.03
CA PRO A 143 15.72 -11.56 10.99
C PRO A 143 15.78 -10.02 11.04
N LEU A 144 14.84 -9.31 10.41
CA LEU A 144 14.76 -7.84 10.51
C LEU A 144 14.45 -7.38 11.94
N VAL A 145 13.48 -8.01 12.62
CA VAL A 145 13.16 -7.71 14.03
C VAL A 145 14.38 -7.91 14.92
N LYS A 146 15.14 -8.99 14.71
CA LYS A 146 16.38 -9.26 15.46
C LYS A 146 17.41 -8.15 15.22
N GLU A 147 17.56 -7.69 13.98
CA GLU A 147 18.54 -6.68 13.61
C GLU A 147 18.18 -5.27 14.13
N LEU A 148 16.89 -4.94 14.17
CA LEU A 148 16.38 -3.72 14.80
C LEU A 148 16.60 -3.73 16.31
N LYS A 149 16.30 -4.84 16.99
CA LYS A 149 16.57 -5.01 18.42
C LYS A 149 18.06 -4.89 18.75
N ARG A 150 18.96 -5.39 17.89
CA ARG A 150 20.41 -5.23 18.03
C ARG A 150 20.86 -3.77 18.00
N ARG A 151 20.09 -2.88 17.36
CA ARG A 151 20.28 -1.42 17.33
C ARG A 151 19.60 -0.67 18.46
N GLY A 152 18.96 -1.37 19.39
CA GLY A 152 18.18 -0.75 20.47
C GLY A 152 16.90 -0.08 19.98
N ILE A 153 16.36 -0.49 18.83
CA ILE A 153 15.11 0.03 18.31
C ILE A 153 13.97 -0.84 18.84
N ASP A 154 12.99 -0.20 19.47
CA ASP A 154 11.77 -0.86 19.93
C ASP A 154 10.92 -1.30 18.74
N VAL A 155 10.50 -2.57 18.76
CA VAL A 155 9.66 -3.17 17.73
C VAL A 155 8.49 -3.85 18.41
N ALA A 156 7.27 -3.52 17.99
CA ALA A 156 6.08 -4.24 18.42
C ALA A 156 6.23 -5.74 18.09
N GLY A 157 5.74 -6.62 18.96
CA GLY A 157 5.68 -8.06 18.66
C GLY A 157 4.99 -8.29 17.31
N SER A 158 5.31 -9.40 16.63
CA SER A 158 4.76 -9.75 15.31
C SER A 158 3.26 -10.13 15.33
N ASP A 159 2.51 -9.56 16.27
CA ASP A 159 1.15 -9.93 16.57
C ASP A 159 0.27 -9.80 15.33
N ARG A 160 -0.54 -10.85 15.17
CA ARG A 160 -1.47 -11.01 14.08
C ARG A 160 -2.46 -9.86 14.15
N ILE A 161 -2.53 -9.06 13.09
CA ILE A 161 -3.81 -8.44 12.74
C ILE A 161 -4.76 -9.61 12.51
N THR A 162 -5.53 -9.95 13.53
CA THR A 162 -6.62 -10.91 13.43
C THR A 162 -7.76 -10.08 12.84
N LEU A 163 -7.97 -10.21 11.53
CA LEU A 163 -9.11 -9.57 10.89
C LEU A 163 -10.38 -10.30 11.39
N PRO A 164 -11.40 -9.56 11.86
CA PRO A 164 -12.66 -10.16 12.29
C PRO A 164 -13.40 -10.85 11.15
#